data_AF-A0A512IHC6-F1
#
_entry.id   AF-A0A512IHC6-F1
#
_cell.length_a   1.000
_cell.length_b   1.000
_cell.length_c   1.000
_cell.angle_alpha   90.00
_cell.angle_beta   90.00
_cell.angle_gamma   90.00
#
_symmetry.space_group_name_H-M   'P 1'
#
loop_
_entity.id
_entity.type
_entity.pdbx_description
1 polymer ?
#
loop_
_entity_poly.entity_id
_entity_poly.type
_entity_poly.pdbx_seq_one_letter_code
_entity_poly.pdbx_strand_id
1 'polypeptide(L)'
;MRKTLTTSVAALSLMLALAGCSGPGVDSVELSNDPASGTAPSVTFETPLNAEEAGAKELREGEGAEIAEGDTILLQAALFKGSDGTSIGETYSQGAGQVLTLEQGLQESIPEMYDALVGAKEGAIIAYSSPETSGAAGDDSTSVEVYEVVRKIPTEIEGEPQDSPKGLPEVTENDEGVPTVAEPEGDAPEKLVSEYLVEGDGEEVAEGDTVIANYVGVKWSDGETFDSSYEKGAPASFPLDNVIEGWQEGLAGKKAGSRVILSVPVEQAYGTEKDLGEDSEYPAGDLLFVVDILAAVDTPEAPAEAEPSAAPSASPSATEE
;
A
#
# COMPACT_ATOMS: atom_id res chain seq x y z
N MET A 1 -5.29 -66.62 -36.95
CA MET A 1 -5.72 -65.22 -36.82
C MET A 1 -4.47 -64.38 -36.60
N ARG A 2 -4.27 -63.34 -37.42
CA ARG A 2 -3.00 -62.61 -37.64
C ARG A 2 -2.76 -61.53 -36.58
N LYS A 3 -1.46 -61.29 -36.32
CA LYS A 3 -0.77 -60.27 -35.49
C LYS A 3 -1.29 -58.84 -35.65
N THR A 4 -1.06 -58.01 -34.62
CA THR A 4 -0.23 -56.77 -34.68
C THR A 4 0.04 -56.17 -33.30
N LEU A 5 1.32 -55.85 -33.02
CA LEU A 5 1.77 -54.83 -32.07
C LEU A 5 1.44 -53.43 -32.62
N THR A 6 1.16 -52.46 -31.75
CA THR A 6 1.43 -51.05 -32.07
C THR A 6 1.78 -50.23 -30.82
N THR A 7 2.73 -49.34 -31.05
CA THR A 7 3.51 -48.44 -30.19
C THR A 7 2.78 -47.13 -29.89
N SER A 8 3.15 -46.49 -28.76
CA SER A 8 3.32 -45.03 -28.49
C SER A 8 2.23 -44.01 -28.86
N VAL A 9 1.91 -43.09 -27.94
CA VAL A 9 2.20 -41.63 -28.04
C VAL A 9 2.08 -41.03 -26.62
N ALA A 10 3.16 -40.39 -26.15
CA ALA A 10 3.15 -39.50 -25.00
C ALA A 10 2.44 -38.19 -25.40
N ALA A 11 1.41 -37.79 -24.65
CA ALA A 11 0.77 -36.50 -24.82
C ALA A 11 1.68 -35.42 -24.22
N LEU A 12 2.37 -34.70 -25.10
CA LEU A 12 3.07 -33.46 -24.79
C LEU A 12 1.99 -32.38 -24.56
N SER A 13 1.69 -32.09 -23.30
CA SER A 13 0.86 -30.96 -22.90
C SER A 13 1.63 -29.67 -23.19
N LEU A 14 1.23 -29.02 -24.28
CA LEU A 14 1.70 -27.73 -24.74
C LEU A 14 1.16 -26.66 -23.76
N MET A 15 1.98 -26.25 -22.79
CA MET A 15 1.75 -25.01 -22.05
C MET A 15 1.85 -23.86 -23.05
N LEU A 16 0.75 -23.14 -23.22
CA LEU A 16 0.69 -21.92 -24.01
C LEU A 16 1.24 -20.80 -23.12
N ALA A 17 2.56 -20.61 -23.12
CA ALA A 17 3.15 -19.41 -22.56
C ALA A 17 2.71 -18.23 -23.45
N LEU A 18 1.82 -17.39 -22.91
CA LEU A 18 1.61 -16.04 -23.42
C LEU A 18 2.93 -15.28 -23.18
N ALA A 19 3.81 -15.31 -24.18
CA ALA A 19 4.93 -14.40 -24.23
C ALA A 19 4.36 -13.00 -24.55
N GLY A 20 3.98 -12.27 -23.49
CA GLY A 20 3.99 -10.82 -23.56
C GLY A 20 5.40 -10.38 -23.95
N CYS A 21 5.50 -9.47 -24.91
CA CYS A 21 6.79 -8.94 -25.34
C CYS A 21 7.36 -8.06 -24.21
N SER A 22 8.04 -8.69 -23.25
CA SER A 22 8.94 -8.02 -22.32
C SER A 22 10.09 -7.40 -23.13
N GLY A 23 10.34 -6.11 -22.94
CA GLY A 23 11.50 -5.42 -23.52
C GLY A 23 12.82 -5.96 -22.94
N PRO A 24 13.96 -5.73 -23.61
CA PRO A 24 15.25 -6.36 -23.28
C PRO A 24 15.79 -6.01 -21.88
N GLY A 25 15.20 -5.03 -21.18
CA GLY A 25 15.63 -4.63 -19.83
C GLY A 25 15.33 -5.67 -18.74
N VAL A 26 14.13 -6.27 -18.72
CA VAL A 26 13.67 -7.12 -17.60
C VAL A 26 13.71 -8.62 -17.88
N ASP A 27 14.06 -9.03 -19.11
CA ASP A 27 14.07 -10.44 -19.52
C ASP A 27 14.98 -11.33 -18.64
N SER A 28 16.12 -10.78 -18.22
CA SER A 28 17.11 -11.48 -17.39
C SER A 28 16.73 -11.59 -15.91
N VAL A 29 15.66 -10.89 -15.47
CA VAL A 29 15.25 -10.87 -14.06
C VAL A 29 14.57 -12.18 -13.69
N GLU A 30 15.07 -12.82 -12.65
CA GLU A 30 14.54 -14.06 -12.09
C GLU A 30 14.44 -13.95 -10.56
N LEU A 31 13.40 -14.56 -9.97
CA LEU A 31 13.31 -14.69 -8.52
C LEU A 31 14.42 -15.61 -8.01
N SER A 32 15.11 -15.17 -6.96
CA SER A 32 16.17 -15.93 -6.29
C SER A 32 15.74 -16.55 -4.96
N ASN A 33 14.53 -16.23 -4.51
CA ASN A 33 13.83 -16.85 -3.40
C ASN A 33 12.39 -17.24 -3.78
N ASP A 34 11.72 -17.98 -2.90
CA ASP A 34 10.28 -18.23 -2.96
C ASP A 34 9.63 -17.47 -1.79
N PRO A 35 9.30 -16.18 -1.97
CA PRO A 35 8.82 -15.34 -0.89
C PRO A 35 7.44 -15.81 -0.43
N ALA A 36 7.31 -16.05 0.87
CA ALA A 36 6.01 -16.19 1.51
C ALA A 36 5.28 -14.84 1.51
N SER A 37 3.96 -14.88 1.71
CA SER A 37 3.17 -13.66 1.87
C SER A 37 3.75 -12.75 2.95
N GLY A 38 3.87 -11.45 2.65
CA GLY A 38 4.45 -10.46 3.55
C GLY A 38 5.98 -10.48 3.64
N THR A 39 6.68 -11.25 2.80
CA THR A 39 8.15 -11.27 2.76
C THR A 39 8.69 -10.71 1.45
N ALA A 40 9.71 -9.86 1.52
CA ALA A 40 10.27 -9.22 0.35
C ALA A 40 10.86 -10.25 -0.64
N PRO A 41 10.54 -10.15 -1.95
CA PRO A 41 11.21 -10.94 -2.98
C PRO A 41 12.68 -10.55 -3.08
N SER A 42 13.49 -11.48 -3.56
CA SER A 42 14.87 -11.27 -3.97
C SER A 42 15.01 -11.71 -5.42
N VAL A 43 15.84 -11.03 -6.18
CA VAL A 43 16.03 -11.32 -7.61
C VAL A 43 17.49 -11.44 -8.00
N THR A 44 17.73 -12.04 -9.16
CA THR A 44 19.01 -12.04 -9.88
C THR A 44 18.77 -11.60 -11.32
N PHE A 45 19.73 -10.90 -11.90
CA PHE A 45 19.69 -10.44 -13.29
C PHE A 45 21.10 -10.16 -13.82
N GLU A 46 21.23 -9.94 -15.13
CA GLU A 46 22.50 -9.57 -15.74
C GLU A 46 22.89 -8.13 -15.38
N THR A 47 24.09 -7.94 -14.84
CA THR A 47 24.59 -6.64 -14.36
C THR A 47 25.74 -6.10 -15.23
N PRO A 48 25.81 -4.79 -15.51
CA PRO A 48 24.83 -3.78 -15.12
C PRO A 48 23.59 -3.84 -16.04
N LEU A 49 22.40 -3.75 -15.44
CA LEU A 49 21.15 -3.63 -16.16
C LEU A 49 20.96 -2.17 -16.60
N ASN A 50 20.85 -1.97 -17.91
CA ASN A 50 20.60 -0.67 -18.53
C ASN A 50 19.40 -0.85 -19.47
N ALA A 51 18.20 -0.51 -18.99
CA ALA A 51 17.00 -0.62 -19.80
C ALA A 51 16.99 0.52 -20.84
N GLU A 52 16.91 0.15 -22.12
CA GLU A 52 16.75 1.13 -23.22
C GLU A 52 15.28 1.52 -23.43
N GLU A 53 14.35 0.68 -22.99
CA GLU A 53 12.90 0.84 -23.05
C GLU A 53 12.28 0.33 -21.75
N ALA A 54 11.08 0.81 -21.42
CA ALA A 54 10.33 0.26 -20.31
C ALA A 54 9.97 -1.21 -20.58
N GLY A 55 9.92 -2.02 -19.53
CA GLY A 55 9.52 -3.41 -19.63
C GLY A 55 9.03 -3.95 -18.31
N ALA A 56 8.02 -4.81 -18.39
CA ALA A 56 7.52 -5.59 -17.26
C ALA A 56 7.60 -7.10 -17.56
N LYS A 57 7.79 -7.89 -16.51
CA LYS A 57 7.85 -9.35 -16.57
C LYS A 57 7.22 -9.95 -15.33
N GLU A 58 6.19 -10.78 -15.51
CA GLU A 58 5.67 -11.61 -14.44
C GLU A 58 6.71 -12.68 -14.07
N LEU A 59 7.21 -12.62 -12.84
CA LEU A 59 8.17 -13.56 -12.28
C LEU A 59 7.47 -14.75 -11.61
N ARG A 60 6.27 -14.53 -11.06
CA ARG A 60 5.45 -15.55 -10.40
C ARG A 60 3.97 -15.27 -10.68
N GLU A 61 3.25 -16.31 -11.10
CA GLU A 61 1.78 -16.26 -11.21
C GLU A 61 1.14 -16.22 -9.83
N GLY A 62 0.17 -15.33 -9.65
CA GLY A 62 -0.68 -15.29 -8.47
C GLY A 62 -1.72 -16.41 -8.45
N GLU A 63 -2.29 -16.66 -7.27
CA GLU A 63 -3.31 -17.71 -7.07
C GLU A 63 -4.71 -17.13 -6.77
N GLY A 64 -4.80 -15.83 -6.47
CA GLY A 64 -6.05 -15.19 -6.06
C GLY A 64 -6.85 -14.59 -7.22
N ALA A 65 -7.61 -13.53 -6.91
CA ALA A 65 -8.50 -12.90 -7.88
C ALA A 65 -7.74 -12.26 -9.05
N GLU A 66 -8.29 -12.34 -10.25
CA GLU A 66 -7.76 -11.64 -11.42
C GLU A 66 -8.03 -10.13 -11.29
N ILE A 67 -7.01 -9.34 -11.63
CA ILE A 67 -7.07 -7.88 -11.63
C ILE A 67 -7.59 -7.39 -12.98
N ALA A 68 -8.57 -6.50 -12.95
CA ALA A 68 -9.19 -5.88 -14.12
C ALA A 68 -8.96 -4.37 -14.15
N GLU A 69 -9.23 -3.77 -15.30
CA GLU A 69 -9.31 -2.31 -15.45
C GLU A 69 -10.33 -1.73 -14.45
N GLY A 70 -9.95 -0.62 -13.80
CA GLY A 70 -10.75 0.07 -12.78
C GLY A 70 -10.63 -0.53 -11.38
N ASP A 71 -9.99 -1.68 -11.20
CA ASP A 71 -9.74 -2.21 -9.86
C ASP A 71 -8.73 -1.34 -9.10
N THR A 72 -8.94 -1.24 -7.78
CA THR A 72 -7.93 -0.75 -6.85
C THR A 72 -7.20 -1.93 -6.23
N ILE A 73 -5.88 -1.89 -6.20
CA ILE A 73 -5.02 -2.94 -5.66
C ILE A 73 -4.03 -2.39 -4.64
N LEU A 74 -3.57 -3.26 -3.74
CA LEU A 74 -2.44 -3.01 -2.87
C LEU A 74 -1.19 -3.68 -3.44
N LEU A 75 -0.14 -2.88 -3.63
CA LEU A 75 1.17 -3.33 -4.08
C LEU A 75 2.19 -3.24 -2.96
N GLN A 76 3.09 -4.22 -2.89
CA GLN A 76 4.31 -4.15 -2.10
C GLN A 76 5.51 -4.19 -3.06
N ALA A 77 6.53 -3.38 -2.82
CA ALA A 77 7.66 -3.19 -3.72
C ALA A 77 9.00 -3.55 -3.05
N ALA A 78 9.90 -4.13 -3.82
CA ALA A 78 11.32 -4.27 -3.49
C ALA A 78 12.16 -3.70 -4.64
N LEU A 79 13.14 -2.87 -4.31
CA LEU A 79 13.94 -2.12 -5.26
C LEU A 79 15.39 -2.60 -5.23
N PHE A 80 15.96 -2.79 -6.41
CA PHE A 80 17.32 -3.27 -6.60
C PHE A 80 18.10 -2.34 -7.53
N LYS A 81 19.38 -2.18 -7.23
CA LYS A 81 20.32 -1.43 -8.05
C LYS A 81 20.68 -2.24 -9.30
N GLY A 82 20.51 -1.68 -10.49
CA GLY A 82 20.84 -2.37 -11.74
C GLY A 82 22.32 -2.73 -11.91
N SER A 83 23.23 -1.98 -11.27
CA SER A 83 24.66 -2.16 -11.48
C SER A 83 25.24 -3.41 -10.84
N ASP A 84 24.65 -3.90 -9.75
CA ASP A 84 25.16 -5.05 -8.99
C ASP A 84 24.08 -5.92 -8.32
N GLY A 85 22.79 -5.56 -8.43
CA GLY A 85 21.68 -6.31 -7.81
C GLY A 85 21.49 -6.05 -6.32
N THR A 86 22.20 -5.08 -5.74
CA THR A 86 22.04 -4.73 -4.32
C THR A 86 20.64 -4.18 -4.06
N SER A 87 19.97 -4.67 -3.01
CA SER A 87 18.69 -4.10 -2.55
C SER A 87 18.92 -2.68 -2.02
N ILE A 88 18.07 -1.74 -2.45
CA ILE A 88 18.15 -0.32 -2.09
C ILE A 88 16.91 0.17 -1.32
N GLY A 89 15.91 -0.68 -1.13
CA GLY A 89 14.71 -0.38 -0.34
C GLY A 89 13.58 -1.34 -0.64
N GLU A 90 12.64 -1.46 0.30
CA GLU A 90 11.43 -2.26 0.14
C GLU A 90 10.33 -1.75 1.09
N THR A 91 9.07 -2.11 0.80
CA THR A 91 7.90 -1.63 1.55
C THR A 91 7.32 -2.68 2.52
N TYR A 92 7.77 -3.92 2.47
CA TYR A 92 7.25 -5.03 3.27
C TYR A 92 7.54 -4.83 4.76
N SER A 93 8.75 -4.37 5.12
CA SER A 93 9.10 -4.09 6.52
C SER A 93 8.36 -2.88 7.10
N GLN A 94 7.86 -1.99 6.25
CA GLN A 94 7.19 -0.77 6.69
C GLN A 94 5.67 -0.93 6.80
N GLY A 95 5.10 -2.04 6.30
CA GLY A 95 3.65 -2.25 6.23
C GLY A 95 2.91 -1.34 5.26
N ALA A 96 3.56 -0.29 4.77
CA ALA A 96 3.00 0.73 3.90
C ALA A 96 3.04 0.27 2.43
N GLY A 97 2.12 -0.62 2.06
CA GLY A 97 1.90 -0.94 0.65
C GLY A 97 1.32 0.27 -0.11
N GLN A 98 1.64 0.35 -1.39
CA GLN A 98 1.12 1.37 -2.29
C GLN A 98 -0.27 0.97 -2.78
N VAL A 99 -1.26 1.83 -2.58
CA VAL A 99 -2.59 1.67 -3.19
C VAL A 99 -2.54 2.24 -4.61
N LEU A 100 -3.01 1.46 -5.57
CA LEU A 100 -3.01 1.84 -6.99
C LEU A 100 -4.36 1.49 -7.63
N THR A 101 -4.97 2.44 -8.31
CA THR A 101 -6.15 2.21 -9.14
C THR A 101 -5.74 2.08 -10.61
N LEU A 102 -6.19 1.02 -11.27
CA LEU A 102 -5.85 0.71 -12.67
C LEU A 102 -6.72 1.51 -13.63
N GLU A 103 -6.48 2.81 -13.70
CA GLU A 103 -7.19 3.72 -14.59
C GLU A 103 -6.45 4.00 -15.89
N GLN A 104 -7.15 4.56 -16.88
CA GLN A 104 -6.58 4.95 -18.17
C GLN A 104 -5.37 5.90 -18.03
N GLY A 105 -5.34 6.79 -17.04
CA GLY A 105 -4.19 7.66 -16.80
C GLY A 105 -2.92 6.88 -16.41
N LEU A 106 -3.06 5.74 -15.75
CA LEU A 106 -1.95 4.85 -15.45
C LEU A 106 -1.44 4.18 -16.73
N GLN A 107 -2.35 3.72 -17.58
CA GLN A 107 -2.01 3.14 -18.89
C GLN A 107 -1.25 4.13 -19.78
N GLU A 108 -1.63 5.41 -19.77
CA GLU A 108 -0.95 6.44 -20.55
C GLU A 108 0.44 6.79 -20.02
N SER A 109 0.67 6.63 -18.70
CA SER A 109 1.93 7.01 -18.05
C SER A 109 2.95 5.88 -17.98
N ILE A 110 2.52 4.65 -17.68
CA ILE A 110 3.38 3.46 -17.56
C ILE A 110 2.74 2.23 -18.21
N PRO A 111 2.57 2.22 -19.56
CA PRO A 111 1.78 1.20 -20.25
C PRO A 111 2.27 -0.23 -20.02
N GLU A 112 3.59 -0.45 -19.93
CA GLU A 112 4.14 -1.79 -19.72
C GLU A 112 3.81 -2.34 -18.32
N MET A 113 3.79 -1.47 -17.30
CA MET A 113 3.34 -1.87 -15.96
C MET A 113 1.83 -2.11 -15.94
N TYR A 114 1.05 -1.21 -16.55
CA TYR A 114 -0.41 -1.36 -16.64
C TYR A 114 -0.81 -2.67 -17.31
N ASP A 115 -0.22 -2.98 -18.46
CA ASP A 115 -0.49 -4.20 -19.23
C ASP A 115 -0.05 -5.47 -18.47
N ALA A 116 0.99 -5.38 -17.63
CA ALA A 116 1.40 -6.49 -16.77
C ALA A 116 0.50 -6.68 -15.55
N LEU A 117 -0.11 -5.62 -15.02
CA LEU A 117 -1.03 -5.69 -13.89
C LEU A 117 -2.44 -6.14 -14.32
N VAL A 118 -2.95 -5.66 -15.46
CA VAL A 118 -4.24 -6.10 -15.98
C VAL A 118 -4.16 -7.57 -16.41
N GLY A 119 -4.98 -8.42 -15.79
CA GLY A 119 -4.98 -9.87 -16.00
C GLY A 119 -4.02 -10.64 -15.09
N ALA A 120 -3.15 -9.95 -14.32
CA ALA A 120 -2.43 -10.58 -13.22
C ALA A 120 -3.40 -11.03 -12.13
N LYS A 121 -2.94 -11.91 -11.25
CA LYS A 121 -3.72 -12.36 -10.09
C LYS A 121 -3.11 -11.85 -8.79
N GLU A 122 -3.92 -11.76 -7.75
CA GLU A 122 -3.41 -11.57 -6.38
C GLU A 122 -2.36 -12.65 -6.05
N GLY A 123 -1.25 -12.22 -5.45
CA GLY A 123 -0.03 -12.98 -5.22
C GLY A 123 0.97 -12.97 -6.38
N ALA A 124 0.64 -12.37 -7.53
CA ALA A 124 1.57 -12.25 -8.65
C ALA A 124 2.75 -11.36 -8.28
N ILE A 125 3.93 -11.72 -8.78
CA ILE A 125 5.15 -10.92 -8.62
C ILE A 125 5.61 -10.47 -10.00
N ILE A 126 5.77 -9.17 -10.18
CA ILE A 126 6.08 -8.52 -11.45
C ILE A 126 7.37 -7.71 -11.29
N ALA A 127 8.36 -7.97 -12.14
CA ALA A 127 9.51 -7.09 -12.30
C ALA A 127 9.18 -5.98 -13.28
N TYR A 128 9.70 -4.78 -13.02
CA TYR A 128 9.62 -3.62 -13.90
C TYR A 128 10.94 -2.86 -13.90
N SER A 129 11.26 -2.27 -15.05
CA SER A 129 12.40 -1.38 -15.22
C SER A 129 12.15 -0.46 -16.40
N SER A 130 12.61 0.79 -16.33
CA SER A 130 12.50 1.75 -17.42
C SER A 130 13.67 2.74 -17.44
N PRO A 131 13.99 3.38 -18.58
CA PRO A 131 15.05 4.38 -18.68
C PRO A 131 14.95 5.51 -17.64
N GLU A 132 13.72 5.89 -17.25
CA GLU A 132 13.44 6.96 -16.27
C GLU A 132 13.95 6.62 -14.87
N THR A 133 14.15 5.34 -14.56
CA THR A 133 14.69 4.88 -13.28
C THR A 133 16.23 4.82 -13.27
N SER A 134 16.88 5.22 -14.37
CA SER A 134 18.33 5.40 -14.45
C SER A 134 18.78 6.48 -13.47
N GLY A 135 19.85 6.22 -12.71
CA GLY A 135 20.29 7.21 -11.71
C GLY A 135 19.52 7.18 -10.40
N ALA A 136 18.35 6.54 -10.31
CA ALA A 136 17.56 6.50 -9.09
C ALA A 136 18.30 5.78 -7.95
N ALA A 137 19.15 4.80 -8.29
CA ALA A 137 20.04 4.12 -7.36
C ALA A 137 21.39 4.83 -7.13
N GLY A 138 21.58 6.05 -7.66
CA GLY A 138 22.79 6.85 -7.50
C GLY A 138 23.96 6.47 -8.41
N ASP A 139 23.73 5.72 -9.49
CA ASP A 139 24.69 5.48 -10.57
C ASP A 139 24.01 5.41 -11.94
N ASP A 140 24.78 5.28 -13.02
CA ASP A 140 24.24 5.31 -14.39
C ASP A 140 23.41 4.07 -14.78
N SER A 141 23.22 3.09 -13.90
CA SER A 141 22.39 1.90 -14.17
C SER A 141 20.90 2.16 -13.89
N THR A 142 20.07 1.34 -14.51
CA THR A 142 18.62 1.37 -14.33
C THR A 142 18.21 0.59 -13.09
N SER A 143 17.25 1.09 -12.32
CA SER A 143 16.74 0.34 -11.16
C SER A 143 15.84 -0.82 -11.61
N VAL A 144 15.84 -1.91 -10.84
CA VAL A 144 14.90 -3.03 -11.00
C VAL A 144 13.91 -2.96 -9.85
N GLU A 145 12.64 -2.79 -10.18
CA GLU A 145 11.54 -2.70 -9.24
C GLU A 145 10.76 -4.01 -9.30
N VAL A 146 10.47 -4.60 -8.15
CA VAL A 146 9.75 -5.88 -8.05
C VAL A 146 8.51 -5.67 -7.20
N TYR A 147 7.35 -5.81 -7.81
CA TYR A 147 6.05 -5.57 -7.22
C TYR A 147 5.33 -6.88 -6.95
N GLU A 148 4.81 -7.07 -5.74
CA GLU A 148 3.81 -8.09 -5.42
C GLU A 148 2.42 -7.45 -5.43
N VAL A 149 1.48 -8.06 -6.17
CA VAL A 149 0.05 -7.74 -6.10
C VAL A 149 -0.50 -8.42 -4.85
N VAL A 150 -0.55 -7.71 -3.72
CA VAL A 150 -0.96 -8.31 -2.44
C VAL A 150 -2.42 -8.76 -2.51
N ARG A 151 -3.31 -7.84 -2.90
CA ARG A 151 -4.75 -8.08 -3.02
C ARG A 151 -5.46 -6.96 -3.76
N LYS A 152 -6.68 -7.22 -4.19
CA LYS A 152 -7.68 -6.21 -4.52
C LYS A 152 -8.20 -5.55 -3.26
N ILE A 153 -8.44 -4.25 -3.38
CA ILE A 153 -9.05 -3.40 -2.36
C ILE A 153 -10.49 -3.11 -2.78
N PRO A 154 -11.49 -3.42 -1.94
CA PRO A 154 -12.86 -2.99 -2.18
C PRO A 154 -12.94 -1.47 -2.33
N THR A 155 -13.72 -1.00 -3.29
CA THR A 155 -13.92 0.44 -3.51
C THR A 155 -15.08 1.02 -2.71
N GLU A 156 -15.94 0.14 -2.18
CA GLU A 156 -17.13 0.49 -1.41
C GLU A 156 -17.13 -0.29 -0.10
N ILE A 157 -17.80 0.26 0.91
CA ILE A 157 -18.09 -0.41 2.15
C ILE A 157 -19.41 -1.19 2.04
N GLU A 158 -19.47 -2.36 2.66
CA GLU A 158 -20.67 -3.18 2.75
C GLU A 158 -20.89 -3.53 4.22
N GLY A 159 -22.00 -3.08 4.79
CA GLY A 159 -22.30 -3.34 6.19
C GLY A 159 -23.70 -2.89 6.61
N GLU A 160 -24.00 -3.16 7.88
CA GLU A 160 -25.29 -2.84 8.47
C GLU A 160 -25.27 -1.41 9.05
N PRO A 161 -26.18 -0.51 8.62
CA PRO A 161 -26.27 0.85 9.16
C PRO A 161 -26.55 0.85 10.66
N GLN A 162 -25.90 1.76 11.37
CA GLN A 162 -26.04 1.95 12.81
C GLN A 162 -26.76 3.27 13.13
N ASP A 163 -27.32 3.37 14.33
CA ASP A 163 -27.90 4.61 14.83
C ASP A 163 -26.82 5.69 14.94
N SER A 164 -27.14 6.92 14.53
CA SER A 164 -26.21 8.03 14.65
C SER A 164 -25.80 8.26 16.11
N PRO A 165 -24.50 8.35 16.42
CA PRO A 165 -24.02 8.51 17.78
C PRO A 165 -24.45 9.86 18.35
N LYS A 166 -24.91 9.86 19.60
CA LYS A 166 -25.41 11.06 20.26
C LYS A 166 -24.26 12.02 20.59
N GLY A 167 -24.46 13.30 20.29
CA GLY A 167 -23.47 14.34 20.60
C GLY A 167 -22.34 14.45 19.58
N LEU A 168 -22.43 13.72 18.46
CA LEU A 168 -21.59 13.92 17.29
C LEU A 168 -22.40 14.56 16.17
N PRO A 169 -21.74 15.26 15.22
CA PRO A 169 -22.40 15.81 14.05
C PRO A 169 -23.04 14.71 13.20
N GLU A 170 -24.12 15.05 12.51
CA GLU A 170 -24.76 14.14 11.56
C GLU A 170 -23.82 13.90 10.36
N VAL A 171 -23.75 12.65 9.92
CA VAL A 171 -23.00 12.26 8.71
C VAL A 171 -24.00 11.75 7.68
N THR A 172 -23.92 12.33 6.48
CA THR A 172 -24.74 11.98 5.33
C THR A 172 -23.86 11.54 4.16
N GLU A 173 -24.46 10.95 3.13
CA GLU A 173 -23.76 10.50 1.92
C GLU A 173 -24.35 11.16 0.69
N ASN A 174 -23.50 11.52 -0.27
CA ASN A 174 -23.96 11.92 -1.60
C ASN A 174 -24.24 10.68 -2.48
N ASP A 175 -24.69 10.90 -3.73
CA ASP A 175 -25.00 9.82 -4.68
C ASP A 175 -23.77 8.98 -5.09
N GLU A 176 -22.56 9.43 -4.75
CA GLU A 176 -21.27 8.76 -5.02
C GLU A 176 -20.71 8.08 -3.75
N GLY A 177 -21.48 8.02 -2.66
CA GLY A 177 -21.07 7.39 -1.39
C GLY A 177 -20.11 8.22 -0.55
N VAL A 178 -19.78 9.45 -0.96
CA VAL A 178 -18.85 10.33 -0.23
C VAL A 178 -19.53 10.87 1.03
N PRO A 179 -18.94 10.67 2.23
CA PRO A 179 -19.48 11.21 3.47
C PRO A 179 -19.39 12.73 3.50
N THR A 180 -20.45 13.37 3.99
CA THR A 180 -20.48 14.79 4.34
C THR A 180 -20.84 14.90 5.82
N VAL A 181 -19.99 15.60 6.56
CA VAL A 181 -20.18 15.89 7.98
C VAL A 181 -20.90 17.22 8.14
N ALA A 182 -21.96 17.27 8.93
CA ALA A 182 -22.57 18.54 9.34
C ALA A 182 -21.62 19.38 10.21
N GLU A 183 -21.80 20.71 10.22
CA GLU A 183 -21.02 21.59 11.08
C GLU A 183 -21.20 21.19 12.57
N PRO A 184 -20.10 20.97 13.33
CA PRO A 184 -20.21 20.59 14.73
C PRO A 184 -20.88 21.65 15.59
N GLU A 185 -21.76 21.22 16.49
CA GLU A 185 -22.43 22.09 17.45
C GLU A 185 -21.92 21.83 18.87
N GLY A 186 -21.41 22.87 19.53
CA GLY A 186 -20.96 22.79 20.92
C GLY A 186 -19.52 22.29 21.08
N ASP A 187 -19.17 21.96 22.32
CA ASP A 187 -17.83 21.51 22.68
C ASP A 187 -17.60 20.06 22.22
N ALA A 188 -16.38 19.77 21.76
CA ALA A 188 -15.97 18.41 21.41
C ALA A 188 -16.01 17.49 22.65
N PRO A 189 -16.29 16.19 22.46
CA PRO A 189 -16.05 15.19 23.49
C PRO A 189 -14.62 15.27 24.06
N GLU A 190 -14.49 15.30 25.40
CA GLU A 190 -13.18 15.32 26.08
C GLU A 190 -12.38 14.01 25.92
N LYS A 191 -12.97 12.99 25.32
CA LYS A 191 -12.37 11.67 25.12
C LYS A 191 -12.62 11.22 23.70
N LEU A 192 -11.72 10.38 23.20
CA LEU A 192 -11.92 9.68 21.94
C LEU A 192 -13.30 9.02 21.91
N VAL A 193 -14.05 9.33 20.85
CA VAL A 193 -15.27 8.61 20.49
C VAL A 193 -14.97 7.85 19.21
N SER A 194 -15.33 6.56 19.18
CA SER A 194 -15.17 5.70 18.00
C SER A 194 -16.40 4.81 17.82
N GLU A 195 -17.30 5.24 16.93
CA GLU A 195 -18.61 4.61 16.75
C GLU A 195 -18.81 4.20 15.30
N TYR A 196 -19.49 3.08 15.09
CA TYR A 196 -19.90 2.67 13.76
C TYR A 196 -21.04 3.57 13.27
N LEU A 197 -20.95 4.02 12.03
CA LEU A 197 -22.08 4.51 11.25
C LEU A 197 -22.62 3.39 10.34
N VAL A 198 -21.71 2.54 9.87
CA VAL A 198 -22.00 1.28 9.17
C VAL A 198 -21.04 0.24 9.73
N GLU A 199 -21.56 -0.87 10.24
CA GLU A 199 -20.73 -1.99 10.73
C GLU A 199 -20.60 -3.05 9.64
N GLY A 200 -19.39 -3.19 9.10
CA GLY A 200 -19.02 -4.26 8.18
C GLY A 200 -18.76 -5.58 8.89
N ASP A 201 -18.58 -6.64 8.11
CA ASP A 201 -18.31 -8.00 8.59
C ASP A 201 -16.94 -8.55 8.15
N GLY A 202 -16.08 -7.68 7.61
CA GLY A 202 -14.74 -8.02 7.17
C GLY A 202 -13.75 -8.27 8.31
N GLU A 203 -12.47 -8.37 7.93
CA GLU A 203 -11.37 -8.64 8.86
C GLU A 203 -11.30 -7.56 9.96
N GLU A 204 -11.06 -8.01 11.19
CA GLU A 204 -10.87 -7.11 12.32
C GLU A 204 -9.50 -6.46 12.23
N VAL A 205 -9.45 -5.14 12.38
CA VAL A 205 -8.22 -4.34 12.41
C VAL A 205 -7.50 -4.63 13.72
N ALA A 206 -6.35 -5.30 13.65
CA ALA A 206 -5.49 -5.52 14.80
C ALA A 206 -4.62 -4.28 15.10
N GLU A 207 -4.06 -4.25 16.31
CA GLU A 207 -3.01 -3.28 16.64
C GLU A 207 -1.79 -3.49 15.74
N GLY A 208 -1.24 -2.42 15.17
CA GLY A 208 -0.09 -2.47 14.24
C GLY A 208 -0.45 -2.80 12.79
N ASP A 209 -1.71 -3.13 12.49
CA ASP A 209 -2.15 -3.36 11.11
C ASP A 209 -2.00 -2.11 10.25
N THR A 210 -1.91 -2.34 8.95
CA THR A 210 -2.12 -1.29 7.95
C THR A 210 -3.59 -1.26 7.55
N VAL A 211 -4.21 -0.10 7.74
CA VAL A 211 -5.58 0.17 7.30
C VAL A 211 -5.56 0.82 5.93
N ILE A 212 -6.25 0.22 4.96
CA ILE A 212 -6.56 0.86 3.69
C ILE A 212 -7.92 1.50 3.83
N ALA A 213 -7.98 2.83 3.72
CA ALA A 213 -9.21 3.56 3.98
C ALA A 213 -9.46 4.71 3.00
N ASN A 214 -10.75 4.96 2.80
CA ASN A 214 -11.20 6.29 2.42
C ASN A 214 -11.56 7.09 3.68
N TYR A 215 -11.32 8.40 3.69
CA TYR A 215 -11.60 9.23 4.85
C TYR A 215 -11.91 10.68 4.50
N VAL A 216 -12.63 11.33 5.41
CA VAL A 216 -12.79 12.80 5.46
C VAL A 216 -12.39 13.26 6.86
N GLY A 217 -11.42 14.16 6.94
CA GLY A 217 -10.97 14.83 8.15
C GLY A 217 -11.50 16.27 8.23
N VAL A 218 -12.17 16.59 9.32
CA VAL A 218 -12.85 17.87 9.55
C VAL A 218 -12.35 18.50 10.85
N LYS A 219 -12.11 19.81 10.85
CA LYS A 219 -11.82 20.56 12.07
C LYS A 219 -13.10 20.68 12.90
N TRP A 220 -13.04 20.36 14.20
CA TRP A 220 -14.22 20.52 15.06
C TRP A 220 -14.65 22.00 15.18
N SER A 221 -13.70 22.93 15.13
CA SER A 221 -13.92 24.36 15.41
C SER A 221 -14.88 25.07 14.45
N ASP A 222 -14.91 24.65 13.19
CA ASP A 222 -15.64 25.32 12.11
C ASP A 222 -16.28 24.36 11.11
N GLY A 223 -16.10 23.05 11.29
CA GLY A 223 -16.64 22.04 10.37
C GLY A 223 -15.97 22.04 8.99
N GLU A 224 -14.86 22.75 8.80
CA GLU A 224 -14.16 22.75 7.51
C GLU A 224 -13.33 21.47 7.35
N THR A 225 -13.50 20.81 6.20
CA THR A 225 -12.63 19.71 5.76
C THR A 225 -11.21 20.22 5.58
N PHE A 226 -10.25 19.56 6.21
CA PHE A 226 -8.83 19.86 6.03
C PHE A 226 -8.11 18.79 5.20
N ASP A 227 -8.64 17.57 5.18
CA ASP A 227 -8.08 16.48 4.37
C ASP A 227 -9.16 15.46 3.97
N SER A 228 -9.03 14.90 2.77
CA SER A 228 -10.00 13.93 2.23
C SER A 228 -9.35 13.05 1.17
N SER A 229 -9.47 11.72 1.31
CA SER A 229 -9.05 10.78 0.26
C SER A 229 -9.97 10.84 -0.96
N TYR A 230 -11.25 11.16 -0.74
CA TYR A 230 -12.24 11.28 -1.81
C TYR A 230 -11.91 12.44 -2.75
N GLU A 231 -11.42 13.57 -2.21
CA GLU A 231 -10.97 14.71 -3.02
C GLU A 231 -9.67 14.40 -3.78
N LYS A 232 -8.82 13.51 -3.21
CA LYS A 232 -7.59 13.01 -3.86
C LYS A 232 -7.87 11.92 -4.90
N GLY A 233 -9.06 11.32 -4.88
CA GLY A 233 -9.52 10.34 -5.87
C GLY A 233 -9.06 8.91 -5.65
N ALA A 234 -8.40 8.59 -4.53
CA ALA A 234 -7.95 7.23 -4.23
C ALA A 234 -7.89 6.97 -2.73
N PRO A 235 -8.17 5.73 -2.27
CA PRO A 235 -7.92 5.32 -0.89
C PRO A 235 -6.45 5.45 -0.51
N ALA A 236 -6.20 5.64 0.79
CA ALA A 236 -4.88 5.75 1.34
C ALA A 236 -4.55 4.56 2.25
N SER A 237 -3.26 4.26 2.36
CA SER A 237 -2.68 3.21 3.21
C SER A 237 -2.12 3.83 4.48
N PHE A 238 -2.57 3.35 5.64
CA PHE A 238 -2.20 3.88 6.95
C PHE A 238 -1.69 2.76 7.85
N PRO A 239 -0.36 2.59 7.99
CA PRO A 239 0.21 1.79 9.06
C PRO A 239 -0.19 2.44 10.40
N LEU A 240 -0.95 1.74 11.24
CA LEU A 240 -1.54 2.37 12.42
C LEU A 240 -0.47 2.95 13.37
N ASP A 241 0.67 2.28 13.51
CA ASP A 241 1.78 2.75 14.36
C ASP A 241 2.37 4.12 13.95
N ASN A 242 2.05 4.60 12.74
CA ASN A 242 2.59 5.85 12.18
C ASN A 242 1.53 6.95 11.97
N VAL A 243 0.31 6.79 12.51
CA VAL A 243 -0.72 7.83 12.49
C VAL A 243 -1.01 8.38 13.89
N ILE A 244 -1.87 9.39 14.00
CA ILE A 244 -2.26 10.00 15.28
C ILE A 244 -2.86 8.95 16.25
N GLU A 245 -2.65 9.15 17.55
CA GLU A 245 -3.10 8.22 18.60
C GLU A 245 -4.61 7.94 18.52
N GLY A 246 -5.41 8.94 18.16
CA GLY A 246 -6.85 8.77 17.98
C GLY A 246 -7.25 7.77 16.88
N TRP A 247 -6.44 7.62 15.84
CA TRP A 247 -6.66 6.58 14.81
C TRP A 247 -6.18 5.21 15.29
N GLN A 248 -5.03 5.16 15.96
CA GLN A 248 -4.49 3.92 16.55
C GLN A 248 -5.51 3.27 17.48
N GLU A 249 -5.99 4.02 18.47
CA GLU A 249 -6.97 3.53 19.44
C GLU A 249 -8.38 3.42 18.84
N GLY A 250 -8.74 4.34 17.94
CA GLY A 250 -10.09 4.45 17.41
C GLY A 250 -10.45 3.40 16.37
N LEU A 251 -9.46 2.92 15.59
CA LEU A 251 -9.70 1.94 14.53
C LEU A 251 -9.34 0.52 14.95
N ALA A 252 -8.49 0.31 15.95
CA ALA A 252 -8.22 -1.02 16.49
C ALA A 252 -9.52 -1.71 16.96
N GLY A 253 -9.68 -2.98 16.57
CA GLY A 253 -10.87 -3.78 16.82
C GLY A 253 -12.08 -3.44 15.94
N LYS A 254 -11.99 -2.44 15.03
CA LYS A 254 -13.02 -2.20 14.01
C LYS A 254 -12.86 -3.21 12.87
N LYS A 255 -13.83 -3.25 11.96
CA LYS A 255 -13.87 -4.26 10.88
C LYS A 255 -13.77 -3.61 9.52
N ALA A 256 -13.08 -4.24 8.58
CA ALA A 256 -13.16 -3.89 7.17
C ALA A 256 -14.62 -3.97 6.67
N GLY A 257 -14.96 -3.13 5.69
CA GLY A 257 -16.33 -2.89 5.23
C GLY A 257 -17.13 -1.92 6.12
N SER A 258 -16.51 -1.29 7.12
CA SER A 258 -17.21 -0.38 8.04
C SER A 258 -17.00 1.09 7.68
N ARG A 259 -18.00 1.91 8.02
CA ARG A 259 -17.83 3.36 8.22
C ARG A 259 -17.79 3.66 9.70
N VAL A 260 -16.73 4.33 10.15
CA VAL A 260 -16.50 4.70 11.54
C VAL A 260 -16.40 6.22 11.64
N ILE A 261 -17.11 6.82 12.59
CA ILE A 261 -16.91 8.21 12.98
C ILE A 261 -16.00 8.27 14.20
N LEU A 262 -14.95 9.08 14.11
CA LEU A 262 -14.02 9.37 15.19
C LEU A 262 -14.16 10.83 15.60
N SER A 263 -14.32 11.09 16.90
CA SER A 263 -14.05 12.41 17.48
C SER A 263 -12.78 12.31 18.29
N VAL A 264 -11.72 12.96 17.80
CA VAL A 264 -10.37 12.85 18.32
C VAL A 264 -10.04 14.12 19.10
N PRO A 265 -9.84 14.02 20.43
CA PRO A 265 -9.46 15.17 21.24
C PRO A 265 -8.05 15.65 20.86
N VAL A 266 -7.78 16.93 21.06
CA VAL A 266 -6.52 17.58 20.68
C VAL A 266 -5.26 16.86 21.17
N GLU A 267 -5.31 16.25 22.36
CA GLU A 267 -4.19 15.49 22.93
C GLU A 267 -3.84 14.21 22.16
N GLN A 268 -4.80 13.67 21.40
CA GLN A 268 -4.65 12.46 20.57
C GLN A 268 -4.68 12.77 19.06
N ALA A 269 -4.71 14.06 18.70
CA ALA A 269 -4.66 14.57 17.34
C ALA A 269 -3.25 15.13 17.01
N TYR A 270 -3.18 16.28 16.33
CA TYR A 270 -1.91 16.95 16.00
C TYR A 270 -1.46 17.97 17.07
N GLY A 271 -2.25 18.17 18.12
CA GLY A 271 -1.94 19.12 19.20
C GLY A 271 -2.47 20.54 18.95
N THR A 272 -2.00 21.49 19.75
CA THR A 272 -2.46 22.89 19.69
C THR A 272 -1.66 23.71 18.68
N GLU A 273 -2.16 24.89 18.30
CA GLU A 273 -1.44 25.83 17.42
C GLU A 273 -0.03 26.14 17.97
N LYS A 274 0.11 26.16 19.29
CA LYS A 274 1.39 26.40 19.96
C LYS A 274 2.37 25.23 19.78
N ASP A 275 1.87 24.00 19.77
CA ASP A 275 2.69 22.80 19.64
C ASP A 275 3.19 22.64 18.19
N LEU A 276 2.34 22.99 17.23
CA LEU A 276 2.59 22.86 15.79
C LEU A 276 3.41 24.03 15.20
N GLY A 277 3.25 25.24 15.74
CA GLY A 277 3.87 26.45 15.19
C GLY A 277 3.09 27.05 14.02
N GLU A 278 3.38 28.32 13.70
CA GLU A 278 2.57 29.15 12.78
C GLU A 278 2.57 28.65 11.31
N ASP A 279 3.57 27.85 10.91
CA ASP A 279 3.75 27.38 9.53
C ASP A 279 3.35 25.90 9.33
N SER A 280 2.67 25.29 10.31
CA SER A 280 2.25 23.88 10.23
C SER A 280 1.16 23.67 9.17
N GLU A 281 1.29 22.59 8.39
CA GLU A 281 0.25 22.13 7.47
C GLU A 281 -0.86 21.33 8.17
N TYR A 282 -0.62 20.86 9.39
CA TYR A 282 -1.61 20.09 10.17
C TYR A 282 -2.59 21.01 10.91
N PRO A 283 -3.88 20.65 10.99
CA PRO A 283 -4.86 21.40 11.76
C PRO A 283 -4.62 21.24 13.27
N ALA A 284 -4.71 22.34 14.01
CA ALA A 284 -4.67 22.32 15.45
C ALA A 284 -6.07 22.07 16.06
N GLY A 285 -6.10 21.46 17.25
CA GLY A 285 -7.32 21.30 18.06
C GLY A 285 -8.00 19.94 17.89
N ASP A 286 -9.26 19.87 18.33
CA ASP A 286 -10.09 18.67 18.23
C ASP A 286 -10.51 18.44 16.78
N LEU A 287 -10.49 17.17 16.36
CA LEU A 287 -10.78 16.78 14.99
C LEU A 287 -11.92 15.76 14.95
N LEU A 288 -12.63 15.75 13.83
CA LEU A 288 -13.57 14.69 13.48
C LEU A 288 -13.08 13.97 12.22
N PHE A 289 -13.19 12.65 12.22
CA PHE A 289 -12.96 11.85 11.02
C PHE A 289 -14.16 10.97 10.73
N VAL A 290 -14.47 10.82 9.45
CA VAL A 290 -15.30 9.71 8.96
C VAL A 290 -14.42 8.82 8.12
N VAL A 291 -14.27 7.57 8.54
CA VAL A 291 -13.31 6.62 7.97
C VAL A 291 -14.06 5.39 7.45
N ASP A 292 -13.87 5.11 6.18
CA ASP A 292 -14.31 3.90 5.50
C ASP A 292 -13.15 2.92 5.46
N ILE A 293 -13.23 1.87 6.27
CA ILE A 293 -12.20 0.85 6.38
C ILE A 293 -12.43 -0.13 5.23
N LEU A 294 -11.63 -0.04 4.17
CA LEU A 294 -11.77 -0.89 2.98
C LEU A 294 -11.06 -2.23 3.14
N ALA A 295 -9.90 -2.21 3.81
CA ALA A 295 -9.17 -3.42 4.17
C ALA A 295 -8.31 -3.20 5.42
N ALA A 296 -8.10 -4.27 6.18
CA ALA A 296 -7.02 -4.42 7.13
C ALA A 296 -5.98 -5.36 6.51
N VAL A 297 -4.70 -5.08 6.73
CA VAL A 297 -3.58 -5.89 6.25
C VAL A 297 -2.59 -6.05 7.38
N ASP A 298 -2.33 -7.31 7.75
CA ASP A 298 -1.29 -7.68 8.70
C ASP A 298 0.06 -7.16 8.19
N THR A 299 0.67 -6.28 8.99
CA THR A 299 2.04 -5.84 8.77
C THR A 299 2.93 -6.72 9.64
N PRO A 300 3.72 -7.65 9.05
CA PRO A 300 4.66 -8.41 9.84
C PRO A 300 5.70 -7.46 10.46
N GLU A 301 5.89 -7.58 11.78
CA GLU A 301 6.89 -6.80 12.53
C GLU A 301 8.25 -6.90 11.81
N ALA A 302 8.79 -5.77 11.36
CA ALA A 302 10.09 -5.71 10.72
C ALA A 302 11.11 -6.42 11.63
N PRO A 303 11.92 -7.39 11.13
CA PRO A 303 12.98 -7.97 11.93
C PRO A 303 13.89 -6.82 12.38
N ALA A 304 14.03 -6.65 13.70
CA ALA A 304 14.90 -5.63 14.26
C ALA A 304 16.23 -5.60 13.50
N GLU A 305 16.54 -4.48 12.85
CA GLU A 305 17.80 -4.29 12.13
C GLU A 305 18.93 -4.75 13.07
N ALA A 306 19.71 -5.73 12.62
CA ALA A 306 20.88 -6.16 13.36
C ALA A 306 21.79 -4.94 13.51
N GLU A 307 21.92 -4.43 14.74
CA GLU A 307 22.75 -3.26 15.05
C GLU A 307 24.11 -3.40 14.33
N PRO A 308 24.59 -2.35 13.65
CA PRO A 308 25.90 -2.39 13.03
C PRO A 308 26.94 -2.71 14.10
N SER A 309 27.49 -3.92 14.02
CA SER A 309 28.55 -4.43 14.89
C SER A 309 29.63 -3.37 15.07
N ALA A 310 29.71 -2.81 16.28
CA ALA A 310 30.67 -1.78 16.66
C ALA A 310 32.10 -2.17 16.23
N ALA A 311 32.65 -1.43 15.26
CA ALA A 311 34.08 -1.47 14.95
C ALA A 311 34.85 -0.65 16.01
N PRO A 312 36.08 -1.06 16.37
CA PRO A 312 36.78 -0.56 17.55
C PRO A 312 37.22 0.90 17.40
N SER A 313 36.93 1.70 18.43
CA SER A 313 37.34 3.09 18.57
C SER A 313 38.87 3.23 18.49
N ALA A 314 39.36 3.88 17.43
CA ALA A 314 40.76 4.32 17.36
C ALA A 314 40.93 5.64 18.13
N SER A 315 41.87 5.65 19.08
CA SER A 315 42.25 6.84 19.86
C SER A 315 42.90 7.92 18.98
N PRO A 316 42.64 9.22 19.21
CA PRO A 316 43.36 10.29 18.51
C PRO A 316 44.75 10.50 19.11
N SER A 317 45.78 10.45 18.26
CA SER A 317 47.13 10.95 18.55
C SER A 317 47.12 12.46 18.69
N ALA A 318 47.71 12.95 19.77
CA ALA A 318 48.10 14.34 19.94
C ALA A 318 49.35 14.66 19.12
N THR A 319 49.36 15.81 18.44
CA THR A 319 50.57 16.42 17.89
C THR A 319 50.65 17.86 18.37
N GLU A 320 51.78 18.18 18.99
CA GLU A 320 52.27 19.50 19.39
C GLU A 320 52.39 20.47 18.20
N GLU A 321 52.06 21.75 18.42
CA GLU A 321 52.92 22.91 18.19
C GLU A 321 52.57 24.04 19.17
#